data_AF-A0A7C2LXB0-F1
#
_entry.id   AF-A0A7C2LXB0-F1
#
_cell.length_a   1.000
_cell.length_b   1.000
_cell.length_c   1.000
_cell.angle_alpha   90.00
_cell.angle_beta   90.00
_cell.angle_gamma   90.00
#
_symmetry.space_group_name_H-M   'P 1'
#
loop_
_entity.id
_entity.type
_entity.pdbx_description
1 polymer ?
#
loop_
_entity_poly.entity_id
_entity_poly.type
_entity_poly.pdbx_seq_one_letter_code
_entity_poly.pdbx_strand_id
1 'polypeptide(L)' 'MQWYWILLFLGVVVAPWVAMGTMLRSTFQERGVIAGLAAWLGVGLVTSAAIFLFMWLARLVI' A
#
# COMPACT_ATOMS: atom_id res chain seq x y z
N MET A 1 20.59 12.24 -4.00
CA MET A 1 19.50 12.49 -3.03
C MET A 1 18.13 12.01 -3.53
N GLN A 2 17.70 12.25 -4.78
CA GLN A 2 16.38 11.83 -5.28
C GLN A 2 16.14 10.30 -5.35
N TRP A 3 17.17 9.50 -5.67
CA TRP A 3 17.06 8.04 -5.74
C TRP A 3 16.61 7.37 -4.43
N TYR A 4 16.96 7.95 -3.27
CA TYR A 4 16.55 7.46 -1.96
C TYR A 4 15.03 7.58 -1.74
N TRP A 5 14.42 8.69 -2.19
CA TRP A 5 12.98 8.91 -2.11
C TRP A 5 12.19 7.95 -3.01
N ILE A 6 12.74 7.58 -4.18
CA ILE A 6 12.13 6.59 -5.08
C ILE A 6 12.14 5.19 -4.44
N LEU A 7 13.24 4.79 -3.79
CA LEU A 7 13.34 3.50 -3.10
C LEU A 7 12.40 3.42 -1.89
N LEU A 8 12.26 4.50 -1.13
CA LEU A 8 11.29 4.59 -0.05
C LEU A 8 9.85 4.50 -0.56
N PHE A 9 9.53 5.20 -1.65
CA PHE A 9 8.20 5.12 -2.26
C PHE A 9 7.89 3.70 -2.73
N LEU A 10 8.83 3.03 -3.41
CA LEU A 10 8.66 1.63 -3.83
C LEU A 10 8.48 0.70 -2.63
N GLY A 11 9.26 0.87 -1.56
CA GLY A 11 9.12 0.06 -0.34
C GLY A 11 7.79 0.25 0.37
N VAL A 12 7.33 1.50 0.52
CA VAL A 12 6.10 1.83 1.26
C VAL A 12 4.85 1.52 0.44
N VAL A 13 4.91 1.61 -0.88
CA VAL A 13 3.75 1.41 -1.75
C VAL A 13 3.70 0.00 -2.31
N VAL A 14 4.77 -0.50 -2.93
CA VAL A 14 4.72 -1.77 -3.67
C VAL A 14 4.72 -2.98 -2.73
N ALA A 15 5.47 -2.94 -1.62
CA ALA A 15 5.53 -4.08 -0.71
C ALA A 15 4.18 -4.45 -0.08
N PRO A 16 3.34 -3.50 0.39
CA PRO A 16 1.99 -3.81 0.86
C PRO A 16 1.09 -4.45 -0.21
N TRP A 17 1.21 -4.03 -1.47
CA TRP A 17 0.42 -4.63 -2.56
C TRP A 17 0.85 -6.08 -2.85
N VAL A 18 2.15 -6.36 -2.83
CA VAL A 18 2.68 -7.72 -3.02
C VAL A 18 2.29 -8.64 -1.85
N ALA A 19 2.44 -8.17 -0.61
CA ALA A 19 2.02 -8.90 0.57
C ALA A 19 0.49 -9.09 0.62
N MET A 20 -0.29 -8.11 0.15
CA MET A 20 -1.72 -8.24 0.08
C MET A 20 -2.16 -9.26 -0.99
N GLY A 21 -1.49 -9.33 -2.15
CA GLY A 21 -1.82 -10.31 -3.19
C GLY A 21 -1.81 -11.76 -2.70
N THR A 22 -0.87 -12.11 -1.82
CA THR A 22 -0.81 -13.46 -1.21
C THR A 22 -1.90 -13.66 -0.14
N MET A 23 -2.17 -12.63 0.67
CA MET A 23 -3.21 -12.68 1.73
C MET A 23 -4.64 -12.63 1.18
N LEU A 24 -4.87 -11.95 0.06
CA LEU A 24 -6.20 -11.91 -0.58
C LEU A 24 -6.63 -13.28 -1.00
N ARG A 25 -5.72 -14.08 -1.57
CA ARG A 25 -6.05 -15.44 -2.02
C ARG A 25 -6.55 -16.31 -0.87
N SER A 26 -5.91 -16.25 0.30
CA SER A 26 -6.40 -16.95 1.49
C SER A 26 -7.70 -16.34 2.03
N THR A 27 -7.81 -15.01 2.06
CA THR A 27 -9.01 -14.31 2.54
C THR A 27 -10.24 -14.60 1.68
N PHE A 28 -10.08 -14.69 0.35
CA PHE A 28 -11.14 -15.09 -0.57
C PHE A 28 -11.58 -16.53 -0.36
N GLN A 29 -10.65 -17.43 -0.03
CA GLN A 29 -10.95 -18.84 0.22
C GLN A 29 -11.61 -19.07 1.60
N GLU A 30 -11.17 -18.36 2.64
CA GLU A 30 -11.63 -18.59 4.01
C GLU A 30 -12.83 -17.72 4.42
N ARG A 31 -12.87 -16.47 3.96
CA ARG A 31 -13.83 -15.44 4.43
C ARG A 31 -14.77 -14.95 3.34
N GLY A 32 -14.61 -15.46 2.12
CA GLY A 32 -15.47 -15.13 0.97
C GLY A 32 -15.15 -13.79 0.30
N VAL A 33 -15.90 -13.52 -0.76
CA VAL A 33 -15.62 -12.43 -1.72
C VAL A 33 -15.70 -11.04 -1.10
N ILE A 34 -16.65 -10.82 -0.19
CA ILE A 34 -16.87 -9.51 0.45
C ILE A 34 -15.70 -9.14 1.35
N ALA A 35 -15.18 -10.09 2.14
CA ALA A 35 -14.04 -9.86 3.02
C ALA A 35 -12.75 -9.60 2.23
N GLY A 36 -12.55 -10.32 1.12
CA GLY A 36 -11.42 -10.08 0.22
C GLY A 36 -11.47 -8.69 -0.42
N LEU A 37 -12.65 -8.27 -0.92
CA LEU A 37 -12.84 -6.91 -1.46
C LEU A 37 -12.65 -5.81 -0.40
N ALA A 38 -13.16 -6.01 0.81
CA ALA A 38 -12.98 -5.06 1.91
C ALA A 38 -11.50 -4.91 2.30
N ALA A 39 -10.74 -6.01 2.36
CA ALA A 39 -9.30 -5.97 2.58
C ALA A 39 -8.56 -5.25 1.44
N TRP A 40 -8.96 -5.50 0.19
CA TRP A 40 -8.40 -4.85 -1.00
C TRP A 40 -8.57 -3.33 -0.96
N LEU A 41 -9.78 -2.88 -0.67
CA LEU A 41 -10.12 -1.46 -0.53
C LEU A 41 -9.40 -0.81 0.66
N GLY A 42 -9.31 -1.53 1.79
CA GLY A 42 -8.62 -1.05 2.98
C GLY A 42 -7.14 -0.75 2.73
N VAL A 43 -6.42 -1.67 2.06
CA VAL A 43 -5.02 -1.44 1.70
C VAL A 43 -4.87 -0.36 0.65
N GLY A 44 -5.80 -0.26 -0.32
CA GLY A 44 -5.81 0.85 -1.29
C GLY A 44 -5.92 2.22 -0.61
N LEU A 45 -6.78 2.34 0.41
CA LEU A 45 -6.93 3.55 1.22
C LEU A 45 -5.67 3.85 2.03
N VAL A 46 -5.11 2.85 2.72
CA VAL A 46 -3.91 3.03 3.56
C VAL A 46 -2.69 3.40 2.71
N THR A 47 -2.49 2.73 1.57
CA THR A 47 -1.39 3.06 0.65
C THR A 47 -1.55 4.44 0.03
N SER A 48 -2.78 4.85 -0.35
CA SER A 48 -3.05 6.20 -0.85
C SER A 48 -2.77 7.28 0.19
N ALA A 49 -3.18 7.05 1.45
CA ALA A 49 -2.88 7.96 2.55
C ALA A 49 -1.36 8.05 2.83
N ALA A 50 -0.65 6.92 2.79
CA ALA A 50 0.80 6.88 2.95
C ALA A 50 1.52 7.66 1.83
N ILE A 51 1.04 7.55 0.58
CA ILE A 51 1.57 8.33 -0.55
C ILE A 51 1.37 9.83 -0.35
N PHE A 52 0.16 10.25 0.06
CA PHE A 52 -0.12 11.65 0.34
C PHE A 52 0.77 12.20 1.45
N LEU A 53 0.92 11.46 2.55
CA LEU A 53 1.79 11.83 3.65
C LEU A 53 3.26 11.92 3.19
N PHE A 54 3.70 10.98 2.36
CA PHE A 54 5.06 10.97 1.82
C PHE A 54 5.32 12.18 0.91
N MET A 55 4.41 12.51 -0.01
CA MET A 55 4.52 13.70 -0.86
C MET A 55 4.55 14.99 -0.02
N TRP A 56 3.73 15.06 1.03
CA TRP A 56 3.71 16.19 1.93
C TRP A 56 5.04 16.36 2.68
N LEU A 57 5.58 15.28 3.25
CA LEU A 57 6.89 15.29 3.91
C LEU A 57 8.02 15.62 2.93
N ALA A 58 8.01 15.06 1.72
CA ALA A 58 8.99 15.36 0.69
C ALA A 58 8.99 16.85 0.32
N ARG A 59 7.82 17.50 0.27
CA ARG A 59 7.69 18.94 0.04
C ARG A 59 8.23 19.81 1.18
N LEU A 60 8.25 19.31 2.42
CA LEU A 60 8.81 20.04 3.55
C LEU A 60 10.33 19.95 3.62
N VAL A 61 10.91 18.92 2.99
CA VAL A 61 12.36 18.63 3.02
C VAL A 61 13.10 19.17 1.79
N ILE A 62 12.39 19.41 0.68
CA ILE A 62 12.91 19.98 -0.58
C ILE A 62 12.49 21.45 -0.69
#